data_AF-A0A2U1WIC3-F1
#
_entry.id   AF-A0A2U1WIC3-F1
#
_cell.length_a   1.000
_cell.length_b   1.000
_cell.length_c   1.000
_cell.angle_alpha   90.00
_cell.angle_beta   90.00
_cell.angle_gamma   90.00
#
_symmetry.space_group_name_H-M   'P 1'
#
loop_
_entity.id
_entity.type
_entity.pdbx_description
1 polymer ?
#
loop_
_entity_poly.entity_id
_entity_poly.type
_entity_poly.pdbx_seq_one_letter_code
_entity_poly.pdbx_strand_id
1 'polypeptide(L)'
;MPAGLLASALLVAATPALADRAPKGIAAVPPQCLDMAAVEWQVPADALRLILAVEQGTPGACSANSNGTKDCGPGQINSIWFPVIAAGRVPPEVVQQALTFDPCYNIRVTAWILRREIDAVGWENFWTAVGNYHSRTPEFHARYLRRVIEAAKSLSSQPK
;
A
#
# COMPACT_ATOMS: atom_id res chain seq x y z
N MET A 1 -38.24 44.44 41.53
CA MET A 1 -38.15 43.05 41.04
C MET A 1 -37.45 43.06 39.69
N PRO A 2 -36.16 42.71 39.55
CA PRO A 2 -35.57 42.55 38.23
C PRO A 2 -35.71 41.09 37.77
N ALA A 3 -36.26 40.93 36.57
CA ALA A 3 -36.35 39.66 35.87
C ALA A 3 -34.96 39.24 35.38
N GLY A 4 -34.49 38.08 35.85
CA GLY A 4 -33.26 37.46 35.37
C GLY A 4 -33.49 36.75 34.04
N LEU A 5 -32.83 37.22 32.98
CA LEU A 5 -32.72 36.50 31.71
C LEU A 5 -31.74 35.34 31.88
N LEU A 6 -32.25 34.11 31.83
CA LEU A 6 -31.44 32.90 31.71
C LEU A 6 -31.01 32.76 30.25
N ALA A 7 -29.74 33.00 29.96
CA ALA A 7 -29.15 32.69 28.67
C ALA A 7 -28.95 31.17 28.57
N SER A 8 -29.78 30.50 27.76
CA SER A 8 -29.59 29.10 27.39
C SER A 8 -28.30 28.96 26.57
N ALA A 9 -27.28 28.33 27.15
CA ALA A 9 -26.11 27.91 26.41
C ALA A 9 -26.52 26.76 25.46
N LEU A 10 -26.56 27.02 24.16
CA LEU A 10 -26.58 25.96 23.16
C LEU A 10 -25.25 25.21 23.23
N LEU A 11 -25.27 23.98 23.74
CA LEU A 11 -24.19 23.04 23.50
C LEU A 11 -24.20 22.67 22.01
N VAL A 12 -23.28 23.26 21.25
CA VAL A 12 -22.91 22.73 19.95
C VAL A 12 -22.13 21.44 20.21
N ALA A 13 -22.78 20.29 20.02
CA ALA A 13 -22.08 19.01 19.99
C ALA A 13 -21.10 19.05 18.81
N ALA A 14 -19.80 19.08 19.10
CA ALA A 14 -18.77 18.89 18.08
C ALA A 14 -18.98 17.49 17.47
N THR A 15 -19.38 17.44 16.21
CA THR A 15 -19.25 16.21 15.42
C THR A 15 -17.78 15.83 15.46
N PRO A 16 -17.43 14.55 15.73
CA PRO A 16 -16.07 14.14 15.47
C PRO A 16 -15.89 14.34 13.97
N ALA A 17 -15.00 15.27 13.60
CA ALA A 17 -14.48 15.31 12.25
C ALA A 17 -14.13 13.88 11.88
N LEU A 18 -14.54 13.42 10.68
CA LEU A 18 -14.04 12.19 10.11
C LEU A 18 -12.53 12.20 10.32
N ALA A 19 -12.04 11.45 11.31
CA ALA A 19 -10.61 11.33 11.52
C ALA A 19 -10.07 10.77 10.22
N ASP A 20 -9.16 11.51 9.58
CA ASP A 20 -8.37 11.11 8.42
C ASP A 20 -7.71 9.76 8.72
N ARG A 21 -8.42 8.67 8.47
CA ARG A 21 -7.85 7.35 8.57
C ARG A 21 -7.08 7.13 7.29
N ALA A 22 -5.76 7.05 7.43
CA ALA A 22 -4.88 6.62 6.36
C ALA A 22 -5.49 5.40 5.64
N PRO A 23 -5.33 5.30 4.30
CA PRO A 23 -5.77 4.15 3.52
C PRO A 23 -5.48 2.82 4.22
N LYS A 24 -6.44 1.88 4.19
CA LYS A 24 -6.36 0.59 4.91
C LYS A 24 -5.03 -0.12 4.64
N GLY A 25 -4.58 -0.13 3.38
CA GLY A 25 -3.30 -0.74 3.01
C GLY A 25 -2.07 -0.08 3.65
N ILE A 26 -2.06 1.26 3.77
CA ILE A 26 -0.97 1.97 4.48
C ILE A 26 -1.02 1.63 5.98
N ALA A 27 -2.21 1.68 6.59
CA ALA A 27 -2.38 1.35 8.00
C ALA A 27 -2.09 -0.12 8.34
N ALA A 28 -2.06 -1.01 7.34
CA ALA A 28 -1.80 -2.43 7.50
C ALA A 28 -0.31 -2.76 7.72
N VAL A 29 0.59 -1.80 7.50
CA VAL A 29 2.03 -1.97 7.60
C VAL A 29 2.58 -1.06 8.69
N PRO A 30 3.34 -1.59 9.68
CA PRO A 30 4.01 -0.75 10.67
C PRO A 30 4.96 0.26 9.98
N PRO A 31 4.92 1.56 10.34
CA PRO A 31 5.73 2.58 9.68
C PRO A 31 7.23 2.27 9.62
N GLN A 32 7.78 1.72 10.71
CA GLN A 32 9.20 1.33 10.77
C GLN A 32 9.56 0.27 9.73
N CYS A 33 8.65 -0.65 9.41
CA CYS A 33 8.91 -1.69 8.41
C CYS A 33 8.90 -1.11 6.99
N LEU A 34 8.02 -0.13 6.73
CA LEU A 34 8.00 0.61 5.47
C LEU A 34 9.28 1.42 5.30
N ASP A 35 9.68 2.18 6.32
CA ASP A 35 10.87 3.03 6.27
C ASP A 35 12.14 2.19 6.11
N MET A 36 12.25 1.07 6.83
CA MET A 36 13.36 0.12 6.66
C MET A 36 13.39 -0.49 5.25
N ALA A 37 12.24 -0.89 4.71
CA ALA A 37 12.16 -1.46 3.35
C ALA A 37 12.55 -0.42 2.28
N ALA A 38 12.13 0.82 2.44
CA ALA A 38 12.50 1.93 1.56
C ALA A 38 14.01 2.17 1.56
N VAL A 39 14.64 2.18 2.74
CA VAL A 39 16.10 2.33 2.88
C VAL A 39 16.85 1.13 2.30
N GLU A 40 16.44 -0.09 2.67
CA GLU A 40 17.10 -1.34 2.25
C GLU A 40 17.14 -1.46 0.72
N TRP A 41 16.02 -1.19 0.06
CA TRP A 41 15.90 -1.32 -1.40
C TRP A 41 16.12 -0.01 -2.16
N GLN A 42 16.48 1.07 -1.45
CA GLN A 42 16.75 2.39 -2.03
C GLN A 42 15.61 2.87 -2.95
N VAL A 43 14.37 2.75 -2.48
CA VAL A 43 13.16 3.22 -3.18
C VAL A 43 12.48 4.33 -2.37
N PRO A 44 11.76 5.28 -3.01
CA PRO A 44 11.07 6.33 -2.26
C PRO A 44 9.99 5.75 -1.35
N ALA A 45 10.00 6.10 -0.06
CA ALA A 45 8.99 5.67 0.90
C ALA A 45 7.56 6.05 0.46
N ASP A 46 7.40 7.23 -0.16
CA ASP A 46 6.11 7.68 -0.68
C ASP A 46 5.58 6.80 -1.82
N ALA A 47 6.46 6.20 -2.63
CA ALA A 47 6.03 5.26 -3.66
C ALA A 47 5.48 3.97 -3.04
N LEU A 48 6.07 3.49 -1.95
CA LEU A 48 5.54 2.36 -1.19
C LEU A 48 4.18 2.70 -0.56
N ARG A 49 4.02 3.91 -0.01
CA ARG A 49 2.72 4.38 0.51
C ARG A 49 1.65 4.42 -0.58
N LEU A 50 2.00 4.91 -1.77
CA LEU A 50 1.08 4.94 -2.92
C LEU A 50 0.68 3.54 -3.38
N ILE A 51 1.64 2.61 -3.48
CA ILE A 51 1.34 1.21 -3.80
C ILE A 51 0.38 0.63 -2.76
N LEU A 52 0.67 0.77 -1.46
CA LEU A 52 -0.21 0.28 -0.40
C LEU A 52 -1.60 0.93 -0.43
N ALA A 53 -1.69 2.23 -0.72
CA ALA A 53 -2.96 2.94 -0.86
C ALA A 53 -3.79 2.45 -2.06
N VAL A 54 -3.14 1.97 -3.12
CA VAL A 54 -3.83 1.41 -4.27
C VAL A 54 -4.21 -0.05 -4.02
N GLU A 55 -3.30 -0.88 -3.51
CA GLU A 55 -3.52 -2.31 -3.30
C GLU A 55 -4.53 -2.60 -2.20
N GLN A 56 -4.56 -1.80 -1.13
CA GLN A 56 -5.50 -1.91 -0.01
C GLN A 56 -5.55 -3.31 0.65
N GLY A 57 -4.51 -4.12 0.44
CA GLY A 57 -4.35 -5.43 1.06
C GLY A 57 -4.19 -5.31 2.57
N THR A 58 -4.40 -6.42 3.27
CA THR A 58 -4.17 -6.49 4.72
C THR A 58 -3.51 -7.80 5.11
N PRO A 59 -2.83 -7.85 6.27
CA PRO A 59 -2.41 -9.12 6.85
C PRO A 59 -3.59 -10.11 6.90
N GLY A 60 -3.33 -11.35 6.53
CA GLY A 60 -4.33 -12.42 6.40
C GLY A 60 -5.05 -12.47 5.05
N ALA A 61 -4.96 -11.45 4.19
CA ALA A 61 -5.58 -11.47 2.87
C ALA A 61 -4.72 -12.24 1.87
N CYS A 62 -5.30 -13.22 1.18
CA CYS A 62 -4.64 -13.95 0.09
C CYS A 62 -5.73 -14.50 -0.84
N SER A 63 -5.99 -13.80 -1.93
CA SER A 63 -7.15 -14.03 -2.81
C SER A 63 -6.73 -14.67 -4.12
N ALA A 64 -7.49 -15.65 -4.60
CA ALA A 64 -7.25 -16.28 -5.88
C ALA A 64 -7.79 -15.44 -7.03
N ASN A 65 -6.99 -15.34 -8.10
CA ASN A 65 -7.32 -14.72 -9.36
C ASN A 65 -7.94 -15.74 -10.33
N SER A 66 -8.67 -15.26 -11.33
CA SER A 66 -9.29 -16.12 -12.37
C SER A 66 -8.29 -16.95 -13.17
N ASN A 67 -7.03 -16.53 -13.22
CA ASN A 67 -5.94 -17.25 -13.88
C ASN A 67 -5.20 -18.25 -12.97
N GLY A 68 -5.69 -18.49 -11.75
CA GLY A 68 -5.10 -19.45 -10.80
C GLY A 68 -3.94 -18.90 -9.96
N THR A 69 -3.49 -17.66 -10.19
CA THR A 69 -2.53 -16.98 -9.29
C THR A 69 -3.23 -16.46 -8.04
N LYS A 70 -2.47 -16.03 -7.03
CA LYS A 70 -3.01 -15.41 -5.81
C LYS A 70 -2.30 -14.11 -5.48
N ASP A 71 -3.00 -13.14 -4.93
CA ASP A 71 -2.42 -11.89 -4.44
C ASP A 71 -2.53 -11.81 -2.91
N CYS A 72 -1.39 -11.65 -2.22
CA CYS A 72 -1.32 -11.87 -0.77
C CYS A 72 -0.68 -10.71 0.00
N GLY A 73 -1.25 -10.43 1.18
CA GLY A 73 -0.81 -9.42 2.14
C GLY A 73 -1.03 -7.97 1.70
N PRO A 74 -0.47 -6.99 2.47
CA PRO A 74 -0.65 -5.56 2.23
C PRO A 74 -0.37 -5.06 0.80
N GLY A 75 0.78 -5.46 0.24
CA GLY A 75 1.18 -5.11 -1.12
C GLY A 75 0.61 -6.01 -2.21
N GLN A 76 -0.30 -6.94 -1.87
CA GLN A 76 -0.97 -7.85 -2.81
C GLN A 76 0.03 -8.57 -3.73
N ILE A 77 1.06 -9.17 -3.13
CA ILE A 77 2.14 -9.82 -3.88
C ILE A 77 1.61 -11.06 -4.60
N ASN A 78 1.72 -11.05 -5.92
CA ASN A 78 1.24 -12.15 -6.75
C ASN A 78 2.09 -13.42 -6.60
N SER A 79 1.44 -14.58 -6.63
CA SER A 79 2.06 -15.89 -6.47
C SER A 79 3.08 -16.26 -7.54
N ILE A 80 3.13 -15.54 -8.67
CA ILE A 80 4.20 -15.66 -9.67
C ILE A 80 5.58 -15.40 -9.08
N TRP A 81 5.67 -14.60 -8.02
CA TRP A 81 6.93 -14.27 -7.36
C TRP A 81 7.39 -15.34 -6.36
N PHE A 82 6.50 -16.23 -5.91
CA PHE A 82 6.82 -17.13 -4.80
C PHE A 82 7.98 -18.08 -5.11
N PRO A 83 8.08 -18.70 -6.31
CA PRO A 83 9.24 -19.52 -6.65
C PRO A 83 10.55 -18.73 -6.70
N VAL A 84 10.48 -17.47 -7.17
CA VAL A 84 11.64 -16.57 -7.25
C VAL A 84 12.12 -16.19 -5.85
N ILE A 85 11.21 -15.89 -4.94
CA ILE A 85 11.49 -15.54 -3.55
C ILE A 85 11.99 -16.78 -2.77
N ALA A 86 11.34 -17.93 -2.98
CA ALA A 86 11.72 -19.19 -2.37
C ALA A 86 13.14 -19.60 -2.76
N ALA A 87 13.54 -19.33 -4.01
CA ALA A 87 14.87 -19.62 -4.56
C ALA A 87 15.34 -21.07 -4.32
N GLY A 88 14.41 -22.03 -4.25
CA GLY A 88 14.67 -23.43 -3.92
C GLY A 88 15.12 -23.69 -2.47
N ARG A 89 15.13 -22.68 -1.61
CA ARG A 89 15.57 -22.77 -0.20
C ARG A 89 14.44 -23.17 0.75
N VAL A 90 13.21 -22.81 0.40
CA VAL A 90 11.99 -23.13 1.16
C VAL A 90 10.84 -23.47 0.21
N PRO A 91 9.80 -24.20 0.66
CA PRO A 91 8.59 -24.41 -0.14
C PRO A 91 7.86 -23.07 -0.45
N PRO A 92 7.25 -22.90 -1.63
CA PRO A 92 6.46 -21.70 -1.97
C PRO A 92 5.32 -21.41 -0.99
N GLU A 93 4.79 -22.43 -0.31
CA GLU A 93 3.74 -22.30 0.69
C GLU A 93 4.22 -21.54 1.94
N VAL A 94 5.50 -21.72 2.31
CA VAL A 94 6.14 -20.98 3.40
C VAL A 94 6.25 -19.49 3.03
N VAL A 95 6.62 -19.21 1.77
CA VAL A 95 6.65 -17.84 1.25
C VAL A 95 5.25 -17.23 1.22
N GLN A 96 4.24 -17.97 0.76
CA GLN A 96 2.85 -17.52 0.78
C GLN A 96 2.40 -17.16 2.20
N GLN A 97 2.67 -18.03 3.18
CA GLN A 97 2.28 -17.79 4.57
C GLN A 97 2.97 -16.54 5.13
N ALA A 98 4.28 -16.39 4.90
CA ALA A 98 5.02 -15.21 5.32
C ALA A 98 4.47 -13.93 4.68
N LEU A 99 4.28 -13.92 3.35
CA LEU A 99 3.71 -12.77 2.64
C LEU A 99 2.29 -12.43 3.07
N THR A 100 1.50 -13.44 3.46
CA THR A 100 0.10 -13.25 3.88
C THR A 100 0.02 -12.62 5.27
N PHE A 101 0.82 -13.10 6.23
CA PHE A 101 0.63 -12.77 7.65
C PHE A 101 1.68 -11.83 8.24
N ASP A 102 2.86 -11.72 7.64
CA ASP A 102 3.91 -10.80 8.09
C ASP A 102 3.92 -9.52 7.21
N PRO A 103 3.34 -8.40 7.70
CA PRO A 103 3.32 -7.16 6.93
C PRO A 103 4.71 -6.57 6.68
N CYS A 104 5.68 -6.83 7.55
CA CYS A 104 7.05 -6.32 7.42
C CYS A 104 7.81 -7.10 6.33
N TYR A 105 7.64 -8.42 6.29
CA TYR A 105 8.16 -9.21 5.18
C TYR A 105 7.47 -8.83 3.86
N ASN A 106 6.15 -8.64 3.87
CA ASN A 106 5.40 -8.26 2.68
C ASN A 106 5.89 -6.93 2.09
N ILE A 107 5.98 -5.86 2.89
CA ILE A 107 6.44 -4.55 2.39
C ILE A 107 7.90 -4.56 1.94
N ARG A 108 8.76 -5.38 2.58
CA ARG A 108 10.13 -5.59 2.12
C ARG A 108 10.17 -6.21 0.72
N VAL A 109 9.30 -7.20 0.45
CA VAL A 109 9.16 -7.81 -0.89
C VAL A 109 8.53 -6.83 -1.89
N THR A 110 7.56 -6.02 -1.49
CA THR A 110 7.02 -4.93 -2.33
C THR A 110 8.12 -3.98 -2.78
N ALA A 111 8.96 -3.52 -1.84
CA ALA A 111 10.08 -2.63 -2.13
C ALA A 111 11.12 -3.27 -3.05
N TRP A 112 11.43 -4.55 -2.84
CA TRP A 112 12.29 -5.33 -3.73
C TRP A 112 11.75 -5.42 -5.15
N ILE A 113 10.47 -5.75 -5.33
CA ILE A 113 9.84 -5.82 -6.67
C ILE A 113 9.89 -4.44 -7.34
N LEU A 114 9.55 -3.38 -6.61
CA LEU A 114 9.61 -2.01 -7.15
C LEU A 114 11.04 -1.65 -7.57
N ARG A 115 12.06 -1.94 -6.75
CA ARG A 115 13.47 -1.72 -7.09
C ARG A 115 13.86 -2.44 -8.36
N ARG A 116 13.45 -3.70 -8.53
CA ARG A 116 13.71 -4.48 -9.75
C ARG A 116 13.08 -3.85 -10.99
N GLU A 117 11.86 -3.32 -10.88
CA GLU A 117 11.23 -2.63 -12.01
C GLU A 117 11.95 -1.31 -12.33
N ILE A 118 12.40 -0.56 -11.31
CA ILE A 118 13.22 0.65 -11.50
C ILE A 118 14.55 0.31 -12.17
N ASP A 119 15.22 -0.76 -11.74
CA ASP A 119 16.46 -1.26 -12.36
C ASP A 119 16.26 -1.64 -13.83
N ALA A 120 15.09 -2.18 -14.16
CA ALA A 120 14.79 -2.64 -15.51
C ALA A 120 14.54 -1.51 -16.51
N VAL A 121 13.98 -0.38 -16.06
CA VAL A 121 13.58 0.74 -16.96
C VAL A 121 14.36 2.03 -16.74
N GLY A 122 15.16 2.14 -15.69
CA GLY A 122 15.89 3.35 -15.33
C GLY A 122 15.08 4.32 -14.46
N TRP A 123 15.78 5.13 -13.66
CA TRP A 123 15.17 6.11 -12.76
C TRP A 123 14.43 7.23 -13.49
N GLU A 124 14.84 7.57 -14.70
CA GLU A 124 14.16 8.51 -15.59
C GLU A 124 12.77 8.02 -16.01
N ASN A 125 12.54 6.70 -15.97
CA ASN A 125 11.25 6.06 -16.27
C ASN A 125 10.56 5.55 -14.98
N PHE A 126 10.77 6.23 -13.85
CA PHE A 126 10.26 5.82 -12.54
C PHE A 126 8.75 5.47 -12.55
N TRP A 127 7.92 6.29 -13.17
CA TRP A 127 6.47 6.01 -13.22
C TRP A 127 6.13 4.79 -14.07
N THR A 128 6.92 4.47 -15.09
CA THR A 128 6.81 3.21 -15.82
C THR A 128 7.13 2.03 -14.89
N ALA A 129 8.16 2.15 -14.04
CA ALA A 129 8.46 1.11 -13.04
C ALA A 129 7.30 0.91 -12.05
N VAL A 130 6.70 2.01 -11.55
CA VAL A 130 5.53 1.96 -10.66
C VAL A 130 4.32 1.29 -11.33
N GLY A 131 4.07 1.55 -12.62
CA GLY A 131 3.02 0.85 -13.36
C GLY A 131 3.33 -0.64 -13.57
N ASN A 132 4.61 -0.95 -13.86
CA ASN A 132 5.07 -2.32 -14.08
C ASN A 132 5.05 -3.18 -12.82
N TYR A 133 5.15 -2.58 -11.62
CA TYR A 133 4.94 -3.30 -10.35
C TYR A 133 3.64 -4.10 -10.38
N HIS A 134 2.56 -3.51 -10.90
CA HIS A 134 1.28 -4.18 -11.03
C HIS A 134 1.21 -5.05 -12.29
N SER A 135 1.59 -4.51 -13.45
CA SER A 135 1.57 -5.26 -14.72
C SER A 135 2.30 -4.51 -15.82
N ARG A 136 3.05 -5.24 -16.66
CA ARG A 136 3.67 -4.71 -17.89
C ARG A 136 2.71 -4.66 -19.09
N THR A 137 1.54 -5.31 -19.00
CA THR A 137 0.49 -5.21 -20.03
C THR A 137 -0.05 -3.78 -20.10
N PRO A 138 -0.04 -3.11 -21.26
CA PRO A 138 -0.32 -1.68 -21.38
C PRO A 138 -1.65 -1.23 -20.75
N GLU A 139 -2.73 -2.00 -20.94
CA GLU A 139 -4.04 -1.65 -20.39
C GLU A 139 -4.06 -1.65 -18.85
N PHE A 140 -3.54 -2.71 -18.23
CA PHE A 140 -3.51 -2.87 -16.78
C PHE A 140 -2.54 -1.89 -16.13
N HIS A 141 -1.39 -1.66 -16.77
CA HIS A 141 -0.43 -0.63 -16.40
C HIS A 141 -1.09 0.75 -16.32
N ALA A 142 -1.73 1.18 -17.40
CA ALA A 142 -2.35 2.51 -17.48
C ALA A 142 -3.53 2.67 -16.51
N ARG A 143 -4.29 1.60 -16.26
CA ARG A 143 -5.34 1.60 -15.24
C ARG A 143 -4.77 1.72 -13.82
N TYR A 144 -3.67 1.02 -13.55
CA TYR A 144 -3.00 1.09 -12.26
C TYR A 144 -2.45 2.48 -11.97
N LEU A 145 -1.74 3.09 -12.92
CA LEU A 145 -1.19 4.44 -12.76
C LEU A 145 -2.27 5.49 -12.51
N ARG A 146 -3.45 5.37 -13.13
CA ARG A 146 -4.58 6.25 -12.82
C ARG A 146 -5.01 6.16 -11.34
N ARG A 147 -5.02 4.96 -10.76
CA ARG A 147 -5.31 4.75 -9.33
C ARG A 147 -4.20 5.32 -8.44
N VAL A 148 -2.94 5.19 -8.85
CA VAL A 148 -1.79 5.79 -8.16
C VAL A 148 -1.89 7.32 -8.12
N ILE A 149 -2.23 7.95 -9.25
CA ILE A 149 -2.44 9.40 -9.33
C ILE A 149 -3.58 9.84 -8.41
N GLU A 150 -4.68 9.09 -8.38
CA GLU A 150 -5.81 9.38 -7.50
C GLU A 150 -5.43 9.26 -6.02
N ALA A 151 -4.70 8.20 -5.66
CA ALA A 151 -4.17 8.03 -4.31
C ALA A 151 -3.25 9.20 -3.91
N ALA A 152 -2.38 9.65 -4.82
CA ALA A 152 -1.48 10.77 -4.57
C ALA A 152 -2.24 12.08 -4.30
N LYS A 153 -3.29 12.37 -5.08
CA LYS A 153 -4.15 13.54 -4.85
C LYS A 153 -4.83 13.48 -3.50
N SER A 154 -5.41 12.32 -3.16
CA SER A 154 -6.09 12.11 -1.88
C SER A 154 -5.13 12.32 -0.70
N LEU A 155 -3.94 11.72 -0.74
CA LEU A 155 -2.94 11.86 0.32
C LEU A 155 -2.38 13.28 0.44
N SER A 156 -2.23 14.00 -0.67
CA SER A 156 -1.76 15.40 -0.65
C SER A 156 -2.78 16.39 -0.09
N SER A 157 -4.06 16.01 -0.06
CA SER A 157 -5.16 16.86 0.42
C SER A 157 -5.43 16.70 1.92
N GLN A 158 -4.78 15.75 2.59
CA GLN A 158 -4.95 15.54 4.02
C GLN A 158 -4.16 16.60 4.83
N PRO A 159 -4.75 17.18 5.89
CA PRO A 159 -4.02 18.02 6.82
C PRO A 159 -2.82 17.28 7.40
N LYS A 160 -1.65 17.93 7.36
CA LYS A 160 -0.40 17.43 7.96
C LYS A 160 -0.43 17.49 9.48
#